data_AF-A0A2N8EYJ5-F1
#
_entry.id   AF-A0A2N8EYJ5-F1
#
_cell.length_a   1.000
_cell.length_b   1.000
_cell.length_c   1.000
_cell.angle_alpha   90.00
_cell.angle_beta   90.00
_cell.angle_gamma   90.00
#
_symmetry.space_group_name_H-M   'P 1'
#
loop_
_entity.id
_entity.type
_entity.pdbx_description
1 polymer ?
#
loop_
_entity_poly.entity_id
_entity_poly.type
_entity_poly.pdbx_seq_one_letter_code
_entity_poly.pdbx_strand_id
1 'polypeptide(L)'
;MSALTIEGWCKTSGAQKSTPIGEVHFNVDGPLHLRLEQAEERLQNTHKQEAMVDVDMDSMDLIMPEGYAPLSDCQMRVYLHDERGQFHLVGHRASDGSLIYTNAVLIDQLLD
;
A
#
# COMPACT_ATOMS: atom_id res chain seq x y z
N MET A 1 4.65 -10.05 12.56
CA MET A 1 5.25 -8.89 11.83
C MET A 1 5.73 -9.39 10.49
N SER A 2 5.26 -8.81 9.40
CA SER A 2 5.57 -9.25 8.04
C SER A 2 6.42 -8.22 7.31
N ALA A 3 7.63 -8.59 6.90
CA ALA A 3 8.49 -7.77 6.05
C ALA A 3 8.17 -8.08 4.57
N LEU A 4 7.84 -7.05 3.81
CA LEU A 4 7.41 -7.18 2.41
C LEU A 4 8.41 -6.51 1.49
N THR A 5 8.64 -7.15 0.34
CA THR A 5 9.42 -6.64 -0.79
C THR A 5 8.54 -6.75 -2.02
N ILE A 6 8.06 -5.62 -2.54
CA ILE A 6 7.06 -5.61 -3.60
C ILE A 6 7.46 -4.64 -4.70
N GLU A 7 7.28 -5.04 -5.96
CA GLU A 7 7.49 -4.14 -7.09
C GLU A 7 6.58 -2.91 -7.01
N GLY A 8 7.20 -1.74 -7.15
CA GLY A 8 6.57 -0.43 -7.13
C GLY A 8 6.43 0.19 -8.51
N TRP A 9 5.52 1.15 -8.58
CA TRP A 9 5.19 1.91 -9.78
C TRP A 9 5.09 3.39 -9.45
N CYS A 10 5.51 4.24 -10.39
CA CYS A 10 5.32 5.68 -10.32
C CYS A 10 4.46 6.13 -11.50
N LYS A 11 3.47 6.96 -11.21
CA LYS A 11 2.66 7.66 -12.20
C LYS A 11 2.80 9.16 -11.96
N THR A 12 3.62 9.79 -12.78
CA THR A 12 3.80 11.24 -12.76
C THR A 12 2.51 11.95 -13.21
N SER A 13 2.34 13.19 -12.76
CA SER A 13 1.18 13.99 -13.15
C SER A 13 1.08 14.13 -14.68
N GLY A 14 -0.09 13.83 -15.23
CA GLY A 14 -0.35 13.85 -16.67
C GLY A 14 0.15 12.62 -17.46
N ALA A 15 0.85 11.67 -16.81
CA ALA A 15 1.25 10.44 -17.49
C ALA A 15 0.06 9.51 -17.74
N GLN A 16 0.00 8.95 -18.95
CA GLN A 16 -1.01 7.98 -19.35
C GLN A 16 -0.77 6.59 -18.74
N LYS A 17 0.49 6.26 -18.42
CA LYS A 17 0.89 4.95 -17.89
C LYS A 17 1.87 5.13 -16.73
N SER A 18 1.83 4.20 -15.79
CA SER A 18 2.83 4.09 -14.73
C SER A 18 4.13 3.46 -15.27
N THR A 19 5.25 3.83 -14.67
CA THR A 19 6.57 3.24 -14.93
C THR A 19 7.05 2.48 -13.69
N PRO A 20 7.70 1.31 -13.84
CA PRO A 20 8.24 0.58 -12.71
C PRO A 20 9.36 1.40 -12.04
N ILE A 21 9.45 1.33 -10.72
CA ILE A 21 10.48 2.04 -9.94
C ILE A 21 11.48 1.12 -9.25
N GLY A 22 11.24 -0.20 -9.33
CA GLY A 22 11.98 -1.20 -8.57
C GLY A 22 11.20 -1.67 -7.34
N GLU A 23 11.91 -2.32 -6.42
CA GLU A 23 11.31 -2.90 -5.21
C GLU A 23 11.13 -1.87 -4.11
N VAL A 24 9.96 -1.87 -3.50
CA VAL A 24 9.63 -1.10 -2.30
C VAL A 24 9.57 -2.08 -1.13
N HIS A 25 10.28 -1.75 -0.05
CA HIS A 25 10.29 -2.56 1.16
C HIS A 25 9.56 -1.85 2.29
N PHE A 26 8.75 -2.58 3.04
CA PHE A 26 8.09 -2.07 4.24
C PHE A 26 7.64 -3.20 5.16
N ASN A 27 7.42 -2.86 6.42
CA ASN A 27 6.90 -3.78 7.42
C ASN A 27 5.40 -3.56 7.64
N VAL A 28 4.69 -4.67 7.84
CA VAL A 28 3.34 -4.71 8.37
C VAL A 28 3.42 -5.28 9.78
N ASP A 29 3.23 -4.42 10.78
CA ASP A 29 3.17 -4.82 12.18
C ASP A 29 1.78 -5.37 12.54
N GLY A 30 1.63 -5.91 13.76
CA GLY A 30 0.36 -6.47 14.23
C GLY A 30 -0.80 -5.47 14.22
N PRO A 31 -0.62 -4.25 14.74
CA PRO A 31 -1.65 -3.20 14.68
C PRO A 31 -2.09 -2.84 13.25
N LEU A 32 -1.17 -2.72 12.31
CA LEU A 32 -1.53 -2.46 10.91
C LEU A 32 -2.22 -3.67 10.29
N HIS A 33 -1.73 -4.89 10.52
CA HIS A 33 -2.36 -6.11 10.04
C HIS A 33 -3.83 -6.19 10.48
N LEU A 34 -4.10 -6.00 11.78
CA LEU A 34 -5.46 -6.00 12.32
C LEU A 34 -6.36 -4.96 11.65
N ARG A 35 -5.83 -3.78 11.33
CA ARG A 35 -6.59 -2.72 10.65
C ARG A 35 -6.89 -3.07 9.20
N LEU A 36 -6.01 -3.83 8.53
CA LEU A 36 -6.27 -4.36 7.19
C LEU A 36 -7.41 -5.40 7.23
N GLU A 37 -7.38 -6.35 8.17
CA GLU A 37 -8.45 -7.34 8.36
C GLU A 37 -9.79 -6.67 8.66
N GLN A 38 -9.80 -5.67 9.55
CA GLN A 38 -11.02 -4.88 9.85
C GLN A 38 -11.54 -4.13 8.62
N ALA A 39 -10.64 -3.63 7.76
CA ALA A 39 -11.03 -2.98 6.53
C ALA A 39 -11.66 -4.00 5.56
N GLU A 40 -11.06 -5.18 5.40
CA GLU A 40 -11.62 -6.28 4.61
C GLU A 40 -13.03 -6.68 5.08
N GLU A 41 -13.20 -6.98 6.37
CA GLU A 41 -14.49 -7.35 6.97
C GLU A 41 -15.54 -6.26 6.73
N ARG A 42 -15.14 -4.99 6.88
CA ARG A 42 -16.03 -3.86 6.60
C ARG A 42 -16.44 -3.80 5.14
N LEU A 43 -15.52 -4.04 4.20
CA LEU A 43 -15.85 -4.04 2.76
C LEU A 43 -16.83 -5.16 2.42
N GLN A 44 -16.63 -6.36 2.98
CA GLN A 44 -17.52 -7.50 2.80
C GLN A 44 -18.93 -7.19 3.31
N ASN A 45 -19.04 -6.59 4.49
CA ASN A 45 -20.33 -6.26 5.11
C ASN A 45 -21.05 -5.09 4.42
N THR A 46 -20.30 -4.09 3.95
CA THR A 46 -20.88 -2.84 3.40
C THR A 46 -20.99 -2.82 1.89
N HIS A 47 -20.42 -3.82 1.20
CA HIS A 47 -20.35 -3.89 -0.28
C HIS A 47 -19.68 -2.66 -0.91
N LYS A 48 -18.80 -1.97 -0.16
CA LYS A 48 -17.96 -0.91 -0.72
C LYS A 48 -16.83 -1.52 -1.53
N GLN A 49 -16.35 -0.78 -2.52
CA GLN A 49 -15.28 -1.25 -3.41
C GLN A 49 -13.91 -1.22 -2.74
N GLU A 50 -13.63 -0.19 -1.94
CA GLU A 50 -12.32 0.02 -1.34
C GLU A 50 -12.37 0.82 -0.04
N ALA A 51 -11.31 0.71 0.74
CA ALA A 51 -11.04 1.48 1.93
C ALA A 51 -9.56 1.91 1.97
N MET A 52 -9.29 3.10 2.50
CA MET A 52 -7.93 3.55 2.80
C MET A 52 -7.65 3.34 4.28
N VAL A 53 -6.49 2.77 4.58
CA VAL A 53 -5.99 2.56 5.93
C VAL A 53 -4.71 3.38 6.09
N ASP A 54 -4.75 4.42 6.93
CA ASP A 54 -3.59 5.27 7.20
C ASP A 54 -2.44 4.44 7.80
N VAL A 55 -1.21 4.68 7.39
CA VAL A 55 -0.03 4.03 7.99
C VAL A 55 0.72 5.01 8.87
N ASP A 56 1.35 4.49 9.91
CA ASP A 56 2.34 5.23 10.67
C ASP A 56 3.69 5.10 9.94
N MET A 57 4.12 6.17 9.30
CA MET A 57 5.36 6.20 8.53
C MET A 57 6.61 6.03 9.39
N ASP A 58 6.51 6.31 10.70
CA ASP A 58 7.63 6.16 11.63
C ASP A 58 7.85 4.69 12.03
N SER A 59 6.78 3.88 12.06
CA SER A 59 6.87 2.46 12.44
C SER A 59 7.00 1.50 11.23
N MET A 60 6.66 1.97 10.03
CA MET A 60 6.56 1.14 8.83
C MET A 60 7.90 0.69 8.25
N ASP A 61 9.01 1.33 8.62
CA ASP A 61 10.35 1.05 8.06
C ASP A 61 10.34 1.02 6.51
N LEU A 62 9.79 2.08 5.92
CA LEU A 62 9.62 2.20 4.47
C LEU A 62 10.96 2.50 3.79
N ILE A 63 11.41 1.60 2.90
CA ILE A 63 12.59 1.78 2.07
C ILE A 63 12.15 1.85 0.61
N MET A 64 12.39 3.02 0.00
CA MET A 64 12.09 3.30 -1.40
C MET A 64 13.34 3.19 -2.28
N PRO A 65 13.19 2.85 -3.57
CA PRO A 65 14.24 3.03 -4.55
C PRO A 65 14.76 4.48 -4.62
N GLU A 66 16.03 4.63 -5.01
CA GLU A 66 16.70 5.93 -5.12
C GLU A 66 15.89 6.91 -5.99
N GLY A 67 15.66 8.13 -5.49
CA GLY A 67 14.92 9.18 -6.19
C GLY A 67 13.38 9.12 -6.08
N TYR A 68 12.83 8.17 -5.33
CA TYR A 68 11.38 8.02 -5.14
C TYR A 68 10.87 8.35 -3.72
N ALA A 69 11.77 8.68 -2.79
CA ALA A 69 11.47 9.16 -1.45
C ALA A 69 11.72 10.68 -1.28
N PRO A 70 11.15 11.33 -0.25
CA PRO A 70 10.14 10.79 0.69
C PRO A 70 8.73 10.82 0.09
N LEU A 71 7.80 10.08 0.72
CA LEU A 71 6.35 10.14 0.44
C LEU A 71 5.64 11.06 1.45
N SER A 72 4.55 11.73 1.06
CA SER A 72 3.83 12.69 1.91
C SER A 72 2.55 12.19 2.55
N ASP A 73 1.91 11.16 1.99
CA ASP A 73 0.54 10.73 2.35
C ASP A 73 0.36 9.23 2.10
N CYS A 74 1.26 8.42 2.67
CA CYS A 74 1.22 6.98 2.49
C CYS A 74 0.00 6.36 3.18
N GLN A 75 -0.64 5.41 2.52
CA GLN A 75 -1.79 4.64 3.00
C GLN A 75 -1.73 3.22 2.43
N MET A 76 -2.43 2.28 3.06
CA MET A 76 -2.76 1.00 2.44
C MET A 76 -4.16 1.11 1.82
N ARG A 77 -4.26 0.93 0.50
CA ARG A 77 -5.55 0.80 -0.18
C ARG A 77 -5.98 -0.64 -0.14
N VAL A 78 -7.08 -0.92 0.56
CA VAL A 78 -7.70 -2.25 0.68
C VAL A 78 -8.88 -2.35 -0.26
N TYR A 79 -9.01 -3.46 -0.97
CA TYR A 79 -10.15 -3.78 -1.82
C TYR A 79 -10.40 -5.29 -1.85
N LEU A 80 -11.60 -5.68 -2.28
CA LEU A 80 -11.95 -7.09 -2.46
C LEU A 80 -11.76 -7.50 -3.92
N HIS A 81 -11.17 -8.67 -4.13
CA HIS A 81 -11.11 -9.33 -5.42
C HIS A 81 -11.40 -10.81 -5.22
N ASP A 82 -12.42 -11.32 -5.91
CA ASP A 82 -12.95 -12.68 -5.70
C ASP A 82 -13.20 -12.98 -4.22
N GLU A 83 -13.89 -12.06 -3.54
CA GLU A 83 -14.27 -12.10 -2.11
C GLU A 83 -13.10 -12.04 -1.10
N ARG A 84 -11.85 -11.99 -1.58
CA ARG A 84 -10.65 -11.90 -0.74
C ARG A 84 -10.09 -10.49 -0.67
N GLY A 85 -9.68 -10.09 0.53
CA GLY A 85 -9.01 -8.82 0.79
C GLY A 85 -7.61 -8.77 0.19
N GLN A 86 -7.37 -7.73 -0.59
CA GLN A 86 -6.07 -7.36 -1.10
C GLN A 86 -5.73 -5.95 -0.69
N PHE A 87 -4.44 -5.67 -0.53
CA PHE A 87 -3.95 -4.32 -0.28
C PHE A 87 -2.72 -4.00 -1.12
N HIS A 88 -2.50 -2.72 -1.39
CA HIS A 88 -1.21 -2.19 -1.82
C HIS A 88 -0.92 -0.89 -1.11
N LEU A 89 0.37 -0.58 -1.01
CA LEU A 89 0.83 0.73 -0.57
C LEU A 89 0.50 1.75 -1.66
N VAL A 90 0.01 2.92 -1.25
CA VAL A 90 -0.19 4.09 -2.10
C VAL A 90 0.32 5.33 -1.37
N GLY A 91 0.97 6.24 -2.07
CA GLY A 91 1.34 7.56 -1.54
C GLY A 91 1.86 8.46 -2.65
N HIS A 92 2.04 9.74 -2.37
CA HIS A 92 2.58 10.69 -3.34
C HIS A 92 4.02 11.06 -2.98
N ARG A 93 4.86 11.15 -4.00
CA ARG A 93 6.23 11.62 -3.87
C ARG A 93 6.22 13.08 -3.47
N ALA A 94 6.85 13.41 -2.35
CA ALA A 94 6.81 14.75 -1.77
C ALA A 94 7.42 15.84 -2.68
N SER A 95 8.36 15.47 -3.56
CA SER A 95 9.05 16.44 -4.42
C SER A 95 8.19 16.96 -5.59
N ASP A 96 7.25 16.17 -6.10
CA ASP A 96 6.51 16.52 -7.31
C ASP A 96 5.05 16.02 -7.36
N GLY A 97 4.57 15.40 -6.29
CA GLY A 97 3.20 14.90 -6.18
C GLY A 97 2.91 13.69 -7.09
N SER A 98 3.93 13.02 -7.62
CA SER A 98 3.72 11.80 -8.42
C SER A 98 3.12 10.70 -7.56
N LEU A 99 2.11 10.00 -8.09
CA LEU A 99 1.51 8.85 -7.43
C LEU A 99 2.50 7.68 -7.45
N ILE A 100 2.76 7.10 -6.29
CA ILE A 100 3.55 5.89 -6.11
C ILE A 100 2.65 4.81 -5.50
N TYR A 101 2.75 3.58 -6.00
CA TYR A 101 2.03 2.44 -5.45
C TYR A 101 2.77 1.13 -5.70
N THR A 102 2.45 0.07 -4.93
CA THR A 102 3.00 -1.27 -5.14
C THR A 102 2.03 -2.20 -5.84
N ASN A 103 2.50 -3.36 -6.29
CA ASN A 103 1.62 -4.49 -6.59
C ASN A 103 0.82 -4.90 -5.33
N ALA A 104 -0.32 -5.55 -5.57
CA ALA A 104 -1.22 -5.96 -4.50
C ALA A 104 -0.76 -7.27 -3.84
N VAL A 105 -1.03 -7.37 -2.54
CA VAL A 105 -0.79 -8.55 -1.70
C VAL A 105 -2.10 -8.94 -1.04
N LEU A 106 -2.32 -10.25 -0.88
CA LEU A 106 -3.47 -10.77 -0.15
C LEU A 106 -3.26 -10.57 1.35
N ILE A 107 -4.29 -10.10 2.05
CA ILE A 107 -4.22 -9.87 3.50
C ILE A 107 -3.91 -11.19 4.22
N ASP A 108 -4.56 -12.29 3.81
CA ASP A 108 -4.36 -13.62 4.38
C ASP A 108 -2.99 -14.27 4.12
N GLN A 109 -2.10 -13.63 3.35
CA GLN A 109 -0.71 -14.07 3.19
C GLN A 109 0.24 -13.46 4.22
N LEU A 110 -0.23 -12.49 5.00
CA LEU A 110 0.55 -11.90 6.08
C LEU A 110 0.74 -12.93 7.19
N LEU A 111 1.97 -13.06 7.68
CA LEU A 111 2.31 -13.89 8.80
C LEU A 111 1.95 -13.17 10.12
N ASP A 112 1.39 -13.91 11.06
CA ASP A 112 1.20 -13.49 12.46
C ASP A 112 2.56 -13.24 13.17
#